data_AF-A0A1M5PVV2-F1
#
_entry.id   AF-A0A1M5PVV2-F1
#
_cell.length_a   1.000
_cell.length_b   1.000
_cell.length_c   1.000
_cell.angle_alpha   90.00
_cell.angle_beta   90.00
_cell.angle_gamma   90.00
#
_symmetry.space_group_name_H-M   'P 1'
#
loop_
_entity.id
_entity.type
_entity.pdbx_description
1 polymer ?
#
loop_
_entity_poly.entity_id
_entity_poly.type
_entity_poly.pdbx_seq_one_letter_code
_entity_poly.pdbx_strand_id
1 'polypeptide(L)'
;MRLVCPNCGAQYEVADDVIPESGRDVQCSNCGHTWFEQKEGAPVQDEVEMPVPAHQELEPEPQPEPEPAPEPEMEEVEEPAPAAEPAPSDLDPTVAEILQQEADREEAARAAERGAAIESQTEMGLDEAAEAQREQESKERIAKIKGEEAEANIAAVAAAAAASRKEMLPDIEEINSTLRSSEERGETVDPEPEVIEEAKKRGFKAGFMTVILILLILLIVYMLADWIISALPAAEGPLNSYTDIVDEGRLWLDGQVEALRDSMQSAVDETVPPDATDTTVEPTETDDTTATESN
;
A
#
# COMPACT_ATOMS: atom_id res chain seq x y z
N MET A 1 18.76 -22.41 21.74
CA MET A 1 17.35 -22.01 21.96
C MET A 1 16.80 -21.21 20.77
N ARG A 2 15.47 -21.14 20.61
CA ARG A 2 14.81 -20.33 19.58
C ARG A 2 14.10 -19.14 20.21
N LEU A 3 14.34 -17.94 19.69
CA LEU A 3 13.74 -16.70 20.15
C LEU A 3 12.80 -16.15 19.09
N VAL A 4 11.66 -15.61 19.50
CA VAL A 4 10.66 -15.01 18.59
C VAL A 4 10.43 -13.57 18.99
N CYS A 5 10.64 -12.65 18.05
CA CYS A 5 10.39 -11.24 18.31
C CYS A 5 8.88 -10.98 18.49
N PRO A 6 8.43 -10.39 19.62
CA PRO A 6 7.02 -10.15 19.89
C PRO A 6 6.41 -9.06 18.99
N ASN A 7 7.24 -8.23 18.35
CA ASN A 7 6.78 -7.11 17.53
C ASN A 7 6.53 -7.51 16.05
N CYS A 8 7.41 -8.34 15.46
CA CYS A 8 7.33 -8.67 14.03
C CYS A 8 7.33 -10.18 13.71
N GLY A 9 7.37 -11.06 14.71
CA GLY A 9 7.31 -12.51 14.52
C GLY A 9 8.55 -13.16 13.90
N ALA A 10 9.64 -12.39 13.73
CA ALA A 10 10.91 -12.92 13.26
C ALA A 10 11.47 -13.94 14.27
N GLN A 11 11.96 -15.08 13.75
CA GLN A 11 12.52 -16.18 14.54
C GLN A 11 14.04 -16.19 14.42
N TYR A 12 14.74 -16.30 15.55
CA TYR A 12 16.20 -16.37 15.62
C TYR A 12 16.63 -17.63 16.35
N GLU A 13 17.62 -18.32 15.81
CA GLU A 13 18.28 -19.44 16.47
C GLU A 13 19.56 -18.94 17.13
N VAL A 14 19.61 -19.02 18.46
CA VAL A 14 20.72 -18.52 19.27
C VAL A 14 21.25 -19.66 20.13
N ALA A 15 22.57 -19.75 20.27
CA ALA A 15 23.20 -20.75 21.12
C ALA A 15 22.94 -20.44 22.61
N ASP A 16 22.79 -21.49 23.43
CA ASP A 16 22.33 -21.39 24.84
C ASP A 16 23.34 -20.78 25.80
N ASP A 17 24.54 -20.45 25.31
CA ASP A 17 25.64 -19.77 26.00
C ASP A 17 25.58 -18.24 25.84
N VAL A 18 24.81 -17.73 24.89
CA VAL A 18 24.69 -16.28 24.60
C VAL A 18 23.69 -15.57 25.53
N ILE A 19 22.76 -16.33 26.13
CA ILE A 19 21.79 -15.83 27.10
C ILE A 19 22.18 -16.37 28.49
N PRO A 20 22.74 -15.53 29.39
CA PRO A 20 23.09 -15.96 30.74
C PRO A 20 21.84 -16.24 31.58
N GLU A 21 21.99 -16.98 32.68
CA GLU A 21 20.87 -17.31 33.59
C GLU A 21 20.25 -16.07 34.26
N SER A 22 21.00 -14.98 34.36
CA SER A 22 20.49 -13.67 34.83
C SER A 22 19.55 -12.98 33.82
N GLY A 23 19.40 -13.54 32.62
CA GLY A 23 18.73 -12.91 31.48
C GLY A 23 19.58 -11.83 30.80
N ARG A 24 19.15 -11.43 29.59
CA ARG A 24 19.80 -10.39 28.78
C ARG A 24 18.80 -9.69 27.86
N ASP A 25 19.01 -8.40 27.61
CA ASP A 25 18.30 -7.66 26.57
C ASP A 25 18.73 -8.10 25.17
N VAL A 26 17.76 -8.48 24.34
CA VAL A 26 17.94 -8.90 22.96
C VAL A 26 17.21 -7.93 22.03
N GLN A 27 17.86 -7.54 20.94
CA GLN A 27 17.31 -6.61 19.94
C GLN A 27 17.02 -7.34 18.63
N CYS A 28 15.80 -7.17 18.11
CA CYS A 28 15.41 -7.68 16.82
C CYS A 28 16.19 -6.96 15.70
N SER A 29 16.92 -7.68 14.86
CA SER A 29 17.59 -7.07 13.69
C SER A 29 16.62 -6.64 12.59
N ASN A 30 15.40 -7.19 12.58
CA ASN A 30 14.39 -6.89 11.55
C ASN A 30 13.57 -5.63 11.86
N CYS A 31 13.19 -5.39 13.13
CA CYS A 31 12.35 -4.24 13.51
C CYS A 31 12.94 -3.34 14.61
N GLY A 32 14.13 -3.67 15.14
CA GLY A 32 14.81 -2.88 16.17
C GLY A 32 14.22 -2.97 17.58
N HIS A 33 13.11 -3.71 17.78
CA HIS A 33 12.49 -3.90 19.08
C HIS A 33 13.40 -4.68 20.03
N THR A 34 13.59 -4.14 21.23
CA THR A 34 14.40 -4.75 22.29
C THR A 34 13.49 -5.33 23.37
N TRP A 35 13.70 -6.59 23.73
CA TRP A 35 13.01 -7.25 24.85
C TRP A 35 14.00 -8.02 25.73
N PHE A 36 13.58 -8.35 26.95
CA PHE A 36 14.41 -9.09 27.90
C PHE A 36 14.11 -10.58 27.81
N GLU A 37 15.14 -11.39 27.57
CA GLU A 37 15.02 -12.85 27.48
C GLU A 37 15.69 -13.49 28.71
N GLN A 38 14.97 -14.41 29.38
CA GLN A 38 15.48 -15.23 30.47
C GLN A 38 15.56 -16.68 30.02
N LYS A 39 16.64 -17.37 30.38
CA LYS A 39 16.77 -18.80 30.14
C LYS A 39 15.78 -19.55 31.05
N GLU A 40 14.80 -20.22 30.46
CA GLU A 40 13.84 -21.06 31.20
C GLU A 40 14.60 -22.16 31.97
N GLY A 41 14.70 -22.02 33.30
CA GLY A 41 15.37 -23.00 34.15
C GLY A 41 16.12 -22.47 35.38
N ALA A 42 16.18 -21.16 35.63
CA ALA A 42 16.72 -20.64 36.90
C ALA A 42 15.64 -20.64 37.99
N PRO A 43 15.91 -21.15 39.21
CA PRO A 43 14.95 -21.11 40.31
C PRO A 43 14.70 -19.65 40.67
N VAL A 44 13.44 -19.25 40.53
CA VAL A 44 12.91 -17.99 41.06
C VAL A 44 13.19 -18.02 42.56
N GLN A 45 14.18 -17.25 42.99
CA GLN A 45 14.44 -17.06 44.42
C GLN A 45 13.29 -16.23 44.97
N ASP A 46 12.59 -16.88 45.89
CA ASP A 46 11.57 -16.38 46.79
C ASP A 46 11.70 -14.89 47.18
N GLU A 47 10.54 -14.24 47.14
CA GLU A 47 10.00 -13.46 48.25
C GLU A 47 10.67 -12.11 48.56
N VAL A 48 10.10 -11.04 47.98
CA VAL A 48 9.87 -9.80 48.74
C VAL A 48 8.41 -9.40 48.53
N GLU A 49 7.54 -10.13 49.24
CA GLU A 49 6.18 -9.71 49.55
C GLU A 49 6.29 -8.52 50.52
N MET A 50 6.10 -7.31 50.00
CA MET A 50 5.93 -6.13 50.83
C MET A 50 4.50 -6.12 51.37
N PRO A 51 4.26 -6.24 52.69
CA PRO A 51 2.92 -6.14 53.24
C PRO A 51 2.42 -4.69 53.16
N VAL A 52 1.35 -4.49 52.40
CA VAL A 52 0.52 -3.27 52.41
C VAL A 52 -0.20 -3.21 53.76
N PRO A 53 -0.02 -2.16 54.59
CA PRO A 53 -0.76 -2.06 55.84
C PRO A 53 -2.20 -1.61 55.57
N ALA A 54 -3.15 -2.47 55.92
CA ALA A 54 -4.57 -2.15 56.02
C ALA A 54 -4.88 -1.52 57.39
N HIS A 55 -5.40 -0.29 57.40
CA HIS A 55 -6.59 0.17 58.12
C HIS A 55 -6.56 1.70 58.33
N GLN A 56 -7.37 2.42 57.55
CA GLN A 56 -8.14 3.54 58.06
C GLN A 56 -9.58 3.33 57.60
N GLU A 57 -10.42 2.89 58.53
CA GLU A 57 -11.88 2.90 58.42
C GLU A 57 -12.35 4.35 58.28
N LEU A 58 -13.01 4.65 57.17
CA LEU A 58 -13.89 5.81 57.02
C LEU A 58 -15.31 5.25 56.88
N GLU A 59 -16.19 5.67 57.78
CA GLU A 59 -17.61 5.34 57.86
C GLU A 59 -18.33 5.54 56.50
N PRO A 60 -19.06 4.53 55.99
CA PRO A 60 -20.00 4.73 54.89
C PRO A 60 -21.37 5.22 55.43
N GLU A 61 -21.85 6.33 54.88
CA GLU A 61 -23.21 6.84 55.10
C GLU A 61 -24.27 5.87 54.52
N PRO A 62 -25.46 5.72 55.15
CA PRO A 62 -26.47 4.76 54.73
C PRO A 62 -27.23 5.22 53.48
N GLN A 63 -27.18 4.41 52.41
CA GLN A 63 -28.10 4.50 51.28
C GLN A 63 -29.44 3.81 51.62
N PRO A 64 -30.60 4.44 51.37
CA PRO A 64 -31.89 3.76 51.52
C PRO A 64 -32.17 2.77 50.38
N GLU A 65 -32.75 1.64 50.76
CA GLU A 65 -33.19 0.50 49.93
C GLU A 65 -34.29 0.89 48.91
N PRO A 66 -34.29 0.35 47.68
CA PRO A 66 -35.40 0.50 46.74
C PRO A 66 -36.47 -0.60 46.96
N GLU A 67 -37.71 -0.18 47.22
CA GLU A 67 -38.92 -1.02 47.13
C GLU A 67 -39.63 -0.85 45.76
N PRO A 68 -40.45 -1.84 45.31
CA PRO A 68 -40.73 -2.11 43.91
C PRO A 68 -41.82 -1.23 43.27
N ALA A 69 -41.75 -1.16 41.93
CA ALA A 69 -42.58 -0.36 41.04
C ALA A 69 -44.10 -0.68 41.06
N PRO A 70 -44.91 0.31 40.67
CA PRO A 70 -46.03 0.09 39.77
C PRO A 70 -45.75 0.71 38.38
N GLU A 71 -45.98 -0.05 37.32
CA GLU A 71 -46.06 0.44 35.94
C GLU A 71 -47.23 1.43 35.78
N PRO A 72 -47.02 2.64 35.25
CA PRO A 72 -48.07 3.40 34.59
C PRO A 72 -48.10 3.07 33.09
N GLU A 73 -49.33 2.87 32.62
CA GLU A 73 -49.74 2.56 31.26
C GLU A 73 -49.13 3.51 30.20
N MET A 74 -48.83 2.94 29.03
CA MET A 74 -48.42 3.64 27.82
C MET A 74 -49.50 4.66 27.40
N GLU A 75 -49.25 5.95 27.64
CA GLU A 75 -49.93 7.03 26.93
C GLU A 75 -49.17 7.34 25.62
N GLU A 76 -49.91 7.26 24.53
CA GLU A 76 -49.54 7.56 23.16
C GLU A 76 -49.12 9.03 23.05
N VAL A 77 -47.81 9.29 22.94
CA VAL A 77 -47.27 10.64 22.71
C VAL A 77 -47.32 10.92 21.20
N GLU A 78 -48.15 11.88 20.82
CA GLU A 78 -48.22 12.48 19.48
C GLU A 78 -46.83 12.86 18.94
N GLU A 79 -46.57 12.54 17.67
CA GLU A 79 -45.39 12.98 16.91
C GLU A 79 -45.24 14.52 16.96
N PRO A 80 -44.10 15.07 17.40
CA PRO A 80 -43.82 16.48 17.20
C PRO A 80 -43.46 16.76 15.72
N ALA A 81 -44.12 17.78 15.17
CA ALA A 81 -43.92 18.32 13.82
C ALA A 81 -42.44 18.60 13.46
N PRO A 82 -42.06 18.60 12.16
CA PRO A 82 -40.67 18.77 11.74
C PRO A 82 -40.13 20.14 12.19
N ALA A 83 -39.07 20.10 12.99
CA ALA A 83 -38.30 21.27 13.38
C ALA A 83 -37.70 21.95 12.14
N ALA A 84 -37.86 23.27 12.05
CA ALA A 84 -37.30 24.10 11.00
C ALA A 84 -35.77 23.93 10.91
N GLU A 85 -35.26 23.84 9.67
CA GLU A 85 -33.83 23.84 9.37
C GLU A 85 -33.15 25.10 9.96
N PRO A 86 -31.96 24.98 10.58
CA PRO A 86 -31.22 26.16 11.02
C PRO A 86 -30.82 27.00 9.80
N ALA A 87 -31.29 28.25 9.75
CA ALA A 87 -30.86 29.21 8.75
C ALA A 87 -29.32 29.38 8.81
N PRO A 88 -28.63 29.53 7.67
CA PRO A 88 -27.19 29.72 7.65
C PRO A 88 -26.81 30.92 8.52
N SER A 89 -25.95 30.68 9.51
CA SER A 89 -25.41 31.73 10.36
C SER A 89 -24.65 32.74 9.50
N ASP A 90 -25.08 34.00 9.53
CA ASP A 90 -24.30 35.12 8.97
C ASP A 90 -22.90 35.07 9.59
N LEU A 91 -21.89 34.92 8.72
CA LEU A 91 -20.49 34.91 9.15
C LEU A 91 -20.16 36.27 9.80
N ASP A 92 -19.43 36.22 10.92
CA ASP A 92 -18.98 37.43 11.61
C ASP A 92 -18.22 38.36 10.62
N PRO A 93 -18.47 39.68 10.62
CA PRO A 93 -17.92 40.59 9.64
C PRO A 93 -16.38 40.56 9.60
N THR A 94 -15.70 40.28 10.71
CA THR A 94 -14.23 40.15 10.74
C THR A 94 -13.77 38.87 10.05
N VAL A 95 -14.52 37.77 10.16
CA VAL A 95 -14.21 36.52 9.45
C VAL A 95 -14.46 36.66 7.96
N ALA A 96 -15.53 37.36 7.56
CA ALA A 96 -15.80 37.66 6.16
C ALA A 96 -14.68 38.50 5.51
N GLU A 97 -14.14 39.48 6.25
CA GLU A 97 -13.01 40.30 5.79
C GLU A 97 -11.73 39.46 5.62
N ILE A 98 -11.43 38.56 6.56
CA ILE A 98 -10.28 37.65 6.46
C ILE A 98 -10.42 36.70 5.26
N LEU A 99 -11.61 36.14 5.03
CA LEU A 99 -11.86 35.24 3.91
C LEU A 99 -11.75 35.94 2.55
N GLN A 100 -12.20 37.19 2.46
CA GLN A 100 -12.01 38.01 1.26
C GLN A 100 -10.54 38.32 1.02
N GLN A 101 -9.79 38.69 2.07
CA GLN A 101 -8.36 38.96 1.97
C GLN A 101 -7.56 37.72 1.53
N GLU A 102 -7.91 36.53 2.03
CA GLU A 102 -7.30 35.28 1.60
C GLU A 102 -7.68 34.91 0.16
N ALA A 103 -8.94 35.13 -0.24
CA ALA A 103 -9.39 34.91 -1.61
C ALA A 103 -8.64 35.81 -2.60
N ASP A 104 -8.49 37.10 -2.29
CA ASP A 104 -7.72 38.05 -3.12
C ASP A 104 -6.24 37.67 -3.21
N ARG A 105 -5.67 37.19 -2.09
CA ARG A 105 -4.27 36.74 -2.02
C ARG A 105 -4.05 35.49 -2.89
N GLU A 106 -4.95 34.53 -2.83
CA GLU A 106 -4.92 33.31 -3.64
C GLU A 106 -5.14 33.63 -5.13
N GLU A 107 -6.06 34.54 -5.47
CA GLU A 107 -6.28 34.95 -6.85
C GLU A 107 -5.05 35.67 -7.42
N ALA A 108 -4.41 36.54 -6.63
CA ALA A 108 -3.16 37.19 -7.01
C ALA A 108 -2.01 36.18 -7.21
N ALA A 109 -1.92 35.15 -6.36
CA ALA A 109 -0.95 34.06 -6.52
C ALA A 109 -1.21 33.27 -7.81
N ARG A 110 -2.46 32.86 -8.06
CA ARG A 110 -2.87 32.18 -9.30
C ARG A 110 -2.64 33.03 -10.54
N ALA A 111 -2.84 34.35 -10.45
CA ALA A 111 -2.59 35.27 -11.55
C ALA A 111 -1.08 35.43 -11.82
N ALA A 112 -0.25 35.44 -10.79
CA ALA A 112 1.21 35.44 -10.92
C ALA A 112 1.71 34.11 -11.53
N GLU A 113 1.13 32.97 -11.16
CA GLU A 113 1.43 31.67 -11.76
C GLU A 113 0.94 31.55 -13.22
N ARG A 114 -0.20 32.16 -13.55
CA ARG A 114 -0.69 32.25 -14.94
C ARG A 114 0.11 33.23 -15.81
N GLY A 115 0.62 34.31 -15.20
CA GLY A 115 1.40 35.35 -15.84
C GLY A 115 2.89 35.04 -15.94
N ALA A 116 3.40 34.17 -15.06
CA ALA A 116 4.56 33.34 -15.33
C ALA A 116 4.14 32.43 -16.50
N ALA A 117 4.28 32.97 -17.71
CA ALA A 117 3.96 32.30 -18.94
C ALA A 117 4.41 30.85 -18.79
N ILE A 118 3.46 29.92 -18.87
CA ILE A 118 3.78 28.53 -19.22
C ILE A 118 4.77 28.70 -20.35
N GLU A 119 6.05 28.40 -20.10
CA GLU A 119 7.07 28.46 -21.12
C GLU A 119 6.67 27.35 -22.08
N SER A 120 5.80 27.72 -23.03
CA SER A 120 5.51 26.92 -24.19
C SER A 120 6.89 26.73 -24.78
N GLN A 121 7.41 25.53 -24.63
CA GLN A 121 8.71 25.17 -25.15
C GLN A 121 8.61 25.19 -26.68
N THR A 122 8.60 26.39 -27.24
CA THR A 122 8.81 26.72 -28.65
C THR A 122 10.24 26.37 -29.07
N GLU A 123 11.08 26.00 -28.09
CA GLU A 123 12.44 25.46 -28.21
C GLU A 123 12.46 23.94 -28.50
N MET A 124 11.33 23.26 -28.67
CA MET A 124 11.35 22.09 -29.56
C MET A 124 11.24 22.63 -30.97
N GLY A 125 12.40 22.88 -31.60
CA GLY A 125 12.55 23.35 -32.98
C GLY A 125 11.93 22.38 -33.99
N LEU A 126 10.61 22.33 -34.01
CA LEU A 126 9.83 21.71 -35.06
C LEU A 126 9.60 22.84 -36.06
N ASP A 127 10.44 22.89 -37.09
CA ASP A 127 10.23 23.76 -38.23
C ASP A 127 8.76 23.67 -38.68
N GLU A 128 8.07 24.80 -38.92
CA GLU A 128 6.67 24.80 -39.38
C GLU A 128 6.49 23.96 -40.65
N ALA A 129 7.55 23.84 -41.46
CA ALA A 129 7.61 22.93 -42.61
C ALA A 129 7.55 21.44 -42.21
N ALA A 130 8.20 21.06 -41.10
CA ALA A 130 8.16 19.71 -40.56
C ALA A 130 6.80 19.37 -39.93
N GLU A 131 6.10 20.35 -39.35
CA GLU A 131 4.71 20.16 -38.90
C GLU A 131 3.76 19.94 -40.07
N ALA A 132 3.83 20.77 -41.12
CA ALA A 132 3.03 20.59 -42.33
C ALA A 132 3.31 19.24 -43.02
N GLN A 133 4.58 18.79 -43.00
CA GLN A 133 4.98 17.48 -43.53
C GLN A 133 4.42 16.32 -42.69
N ARG A 134 4.46 16.42 -41.35
CA ARG A 134 3.84 15.41 -40.46
C ARG A 134 2.33 15.36 -40.59
N GLU A 135 1.69 16.49 -40.85
CA GLU A 135 0.24 16.55 -41.07
C GLU A 135 -0.15 15.91 -42.41
N GLN A 136 0.68 16.05 -43.45
CA GLN A 136 0.52 15.32 -44.71
C GLN A 136 0.78 13.82 -44.53
N GLU A 137 1.85 13.45 -43.81
CA GLU A 137 2.17 12.05 -43.52
C GLU A 137 1.08 11.36 -42.67
N SER A 138 0.46 12.09 -41.74
CA SER A 138 -0.66 11.54 -40.95
C SER A 138 -1.90 11.32 -41.80
N LYS A 139 -2.22 12.25 -42.72
CA LYS A 139 -3.31 12.11 -43.69
C LYS A 139 -3.04 10.95 -44.66
N GLU A 140 -1.81 10.78 -45.11
CA GLU A 140 -1.38 9.65 -45.93
C GLU A 140 -1.43 8.31 -45.17
N ARG A 141 -1.01 8.27 -43.90
CA ARG A 141 -1.15 7.07 -43.05
C ARG A 141 -2.62 6.71 -42.83
N ILE A 142 -3.49 7.69 -42.60
CA ILE A 142 -4.93 7.45 -42.47
C ILE A 142 -5.52 6.94 -43.79
N ALA A 143 -5.03 7.41 -44.94
CA ALA A 143 -5.41 6.89 -46.25
C ALA A 143 -4.88 5.47 -46.50
N LYS A 144 -3.66 5.16 -46.05
CA LYS A 144 -3.02 3.84 -46.18
C LYS A 144 -3.67 2.78 -45.29
N ILE A 145 -4.07 3.15 -44.07
CA ILE A 145 -4.86 2.30 -43.17
C ILE A 145 -6.26 2.02 -43.75
N LYS A 146 -6.78 2.92 -44.60
CA LYS A 146 -8.10 2.80 -45.24
C LYS A 146 -8.14 1.81 -46.41
N GLY A 147 -7.04 1.10 -46.68
CA GLY A 147 -7.08 -0.15 -47.44
C GLY A 147 -6.48 -0.06 -48.83
N GLU A 148 -5.17 -0.30 -48.89
CA GLU A 148 -4.43 -1.00 -49.93
C GLU A 148 -3.03 -1.24 -49.33
N GLU A 149 -2.38 -2.38 -49.60
CA GLU A 149 -1.07 -2.81 -49.06
C GLU A 149 -1.06 -3.63 -47.75
N ALA A 150 -1.70 -4.80 -47.73
CA ALA A 150 -1.51 -5.77 -46.65
C ALA A 150 -0.22 -6.62 -46.78
N GLU A 151 0.43 -6.67 -47.94
CA GLU A 151 1.56 -7.60 -48.17
C GLU A 151 2.96 -6.95 -48.17
N ALA A 152 3.10 -5.64 -48.44
CA ALA A 152 4.41 -4.96 -48.42
C ALA A 152 4.87 -4.55 -47.00
N ASN A 153 3.94 -4.41 -46.06
CA ASN A 153 4.23 -3.92 -44.70
C ASN A 153 4.90 -4.97 -43.80
N ILE A 154 4.75 -6.27 -44.07
CA ILE A 154 5.31 -7.33 -43.21
C ILE A 154 6.85 -7.42 -43.37
N ALA A 155 7.36 -7.27 -44.59
CA ALA A 155 8.80 -7.31 -44.85
C ALA A 155 9.53 -6.04 -44.36
N ALA A 156 8.89 -4.87 -44.47
CA ALA A 156 9.45 -3.60 -44.01
C ALA A 156 9.47 -3.49 -42.47
N VAL A 157 8.45 -4.02 -41.78
CA VAL A 157 8.38 -4.03 -40.32
C VAL A 157 9.44 -4.95 -39.70
N ALA A 158 9.76 -6.09 -40.33
CA ALA A 158 10.83 -6.98 -39.85
C ALA A 158 12.23 -6.36 -39.98
N ALA A 159 12.50 -5.63 -41.05
CA ALA A 159 13.78 -4.93 -41.24
C ALA A 159 13.92 -3.71 -40.31
N ALA A 160 12.84 -2.96 -40.07
CA ALA A 160 12.83 -1.83 -39.14
C ALA A 160 12.98 -2.26 -37.67
N ALA A 161 12.41 -3.41 -37.28
CA ALA A 161 12.56 -3.95 -35.92
C ALA A 161 14.01 -4.40 -35.60
N ALA A 162 14.75 -4.87 -36.60
CA ALA A 162 16.16 -5.25 -36.44
C ALA A 162 17.09 -4.03 -36.30
N ALA A 163 16.77 -2.91 -36.97
CA ALA A 163 17.51 -1.65 -36.83
C ALA A 163 17.20 -0.97 -35.48
N SER A 164 15.92 -0.93 -35.08
CA SER A 164 15.48 -0.29 -33.83
C SER A 164 16.08 -0.94 -32.57
N ARG A 165 16.29 -2.26 -32.54
CA ARG A 165 16.93 -2.95 -31.40
C ARG A 165 18.38 -2.50 -31.16
N LYS A 166 19.07 -2.01 -32.19
CA LYS A 166 20.45 -1.50 -32.11
C LYS A 166 20.52 -0.01 -31.74
N GLU A 167 19.42 0.73 -31.90
CA GLU A 167 19.26 2.13 -31.50
C GLU A 167 18.52 2.32 -30.17
N MET A 168 17.89 1.27 -29.61
CA MET A 168 17.10 1.32 -28.37
C MET A 168 17.79 0.75 -27.12
N LEU A 169 19.12 0.58 -27.15
CA LEU A 169 19.88 0.30 -25.94
C LEU A 169 20.81 1.49 -25.70
N PRO A 170 20.50 2.37 -24.73
CA PRO A 170 21.45 3.36 -24.23
C PRO A 170 22.74 2.66 -23.83
N ASP A 171 23.88 3.15 -24.33
CA ASP A 171 25.19 2.54 -24.07
C ASP A 171 25.52 2.60 -22.58
N ILE A 172 25.67 1.43 -21.95
CA ILE A 172 25.93 1.30 -20.51
C ILE A 172 27.28 1.94 -20.10
N GLU A 173 28.15 2.24 -21.06
CA GLU A 173 29.44 2.92 -20.88
C GLU A 173 29.30 4.43 -20.70
N GLU A 174 28.27 5.07 -21.28
CA GLU A 174 28.00 6.51 -21.12
C GLU A 174 27.48 6.83 -19.71
N ILE A 175 26.63 5.96 -19.15
CA ILE A 175 26.09 6.10 -17.79
C ILE A 175 27.18 5.94 -16.72
N ASN A 176 28.16 5.04 -16.90
CA ASN A 176 29.27 4.89 -15.94
C ASN A 176 30.28 6.03 -16.01
N SER A 177 30.41 6.68 -17.18
CA SER A 177 31.33 7.81 -17.38
C SER A 177 30.84 9.10 -16.71
N THR A 178 29.53 9.31 -16.67
CA THR A 178 28.90 10.49 -16.06
C THR A 178 28.84 10.41 -14.53
N LEU A 179 28.79 9.20 -13.96
CA LEU A 179 28.84 9.02 -12.51
C LEU A 179 30.25 9.24 -11.94
N ARG A 180 31.31 8.74 -12.60
CA ARG A 180 32.69 8.96 -12.13
C ARG A 180 33.20 10.40 -12.32
N SER A 181 32.66 11.15 -13.28
CA SER A 181 33.05 12.55 -13.51
C SER A 181 32.45 13.53 -12.48
N SER A 182 31.42 13.11 -11.72
CA SER A 182 30.80 13.93 -10.67
C SER A 182 31.43 13.75 -9.28
N GLU A 183 32.22 12.70 -9.03
CA GLU A 183 32.89 12.46 -7.75
C GLU A 183 34.25 13.16 -7.62
N GLU A 184 34.83 13.66 -8.72
CA GLU A 184 36.14 14.35 -8.72
C GLU A 184 36.04 15.90 -8.62
N ARG A 185 34.93 16.42 -8.09
CA ARG A 185 34.76 17.86 -7.82
C ARG A 185 34.30 18.12 -6.39
N GLY A 186 35.13 17.70 -5.45
CA GLY A 186 34.87 17.85 -4.03
C GLY A 186 36.14 17.90 -3.19
N GLU A 187 37.12 18.72 -3.56
CA GLU A 187 38.18 19.09 -2.62
C GLU A 187 38.67 20.52 -2.93
N THR A 188 38.13 21.49 -2.19
CA THR A 188 38.87 22.54 -1.47
C THR A 188 37.94 23.65 -1.03
N VAL A 189 38.29 24.21 0.13
CA VAL A 189 37.84 25.47 0.75
C VAL A 189 36.80 25.31 1.87
N ASP A 190 37.36 25.25 3.09
CA ASP A 190 36.74 25.69 4.34
C ASP A 190 36.22 27.14 4.21
N PRO A 191 34.98 27.42 4.64
CA PRO A 191 34.83 28.44 5.69
C PRO A 191 33.77 28.13 6.76
N GLU A 192 34.13 28.52 7.99
CA GLU A 192 33.34 28.97 9.16
C GLU A 192 31.81 28.77 9.18
N PRO A 193 31.22 28.27 10.29
CA PRO A 193 29.79 27.96 10.36
C PRO A 193 28.94 29.22 10.58
N GLU A 194 28.43 29.82 9.50
CA GLU A 194 27.18 30.57 9.58
C GLU A 194 26.00 29.58 9.45
N VAL A 195 25.17 29.53 10.49
CA VAL A 195 23.97 28.71 10.57
C VAL A 195 22.94 29.25 9.59
N ILE A 196 23.06 28.85 8.33
CA ILE A 196 22.00 29.01 7.35
C ILE A 196 21.18 27.73 7.44
N GLU A 197 19.98 27.82 8.03
CA GLU A 197 18.95 26.80 7.92
C GLU A 197 18.66 26.61 6.43
N GLU A 198 19.37 25.66 5.81
CA GLU A 198 19.06 25.21 4.46
C GLU A 198 17.66 24.60 4.52
N ALA A 199 16.66 25.40 4.14
CA ALA A 199 15.32 24.93 3.82
C ALA A 199 15.44 24.02 2.59
N LYS A 200 15.86 22.78 2.84
CA LYS A 200 16.07 21.75 1.86
C LYS A 200 14.74 21.53 1.16
N LYS A 201 14.72 21.81 -0.15
CA LYS A 201 13.56 21.62 -1.02
C LYS A 201 13.09 20.17 -0.89
N ARG A 202 12.05 19.95 -0.06
CA ARG A 202 11.34 18.66 0.09
C ARG A 202 10.47 18.44 -1.14
N GLY A 203 11.10 18.36 -2.31
CA GLY A 203 10.44 18.16 -3.59
C GLY A 203 9.94 16.73 -3.72
N PHE A 204 8.64 16.58 -3.97
CA PHE A 204 7.92 15.39 -4.46
C PHE A 204 8.00 14.09 -3.62
N LYS A 205 9.20 13.61 -3.27
CA LYS A 205 9.43 12.40 -2.45
C LYS A 205 8.82 12.51 -1.05
N ALA A 206 8.80 13.71 -0.48
CA ALA A 206 8.16 13.94 0.82
C ALA A 206 6.64 13.74 0.74
N GLY A 207 5.98 14.26 -0.30
CA GLY A 207 4.55 14.06 -0.52
C GLY A 207 4.20 12.60 -0.83
N PHE A 208 4.98 11.94 -1.69
CA PHE A 208 4.80 10.52 -2.02
C PHE A 208 4.95 9.61 -0.79
N MET A 209 5.94 9.86 0.07
CA MET A 209 6.10 9.10 1.32
C MET A 209 4.95 9.37 2.29
N THR A 210 4.40 10.59 2.34
CA THR A 210 3.19 10.88 3.13
C THR A 210 1.98 10.09 2.62
N VAL A 211 1.79 10.00 1.30
CA VAL A 211 0.69 9.23 0.72
C VAL A 211 0.84 7.73 1.03
N ILE A 212 2.05 7.17 0.87
CA ILE A 212 2.32 5.78 1.26
C ILE A 212 2.04 5.56 2.74
N LEU A 213 2.48 6.48 3.61
CA LEU A 213 2.22 6.39 5.05
C LEU A 213 0.71 6.38 5.33
N ILE A 214 -0.07 7.24 4.68
CA ILE A 214 -1.53 7.27 4.82
C ILE A 214 -2.14 5.94 4.36
N LEU A 215 -1.72 5.39 3.22
CA LEU A 215 -2.21 4.09 2.74
C LEU A 215 -1.86 2.96 3.72
N LEU A 216 -0.67 3.00 4.31
CA LEU A 216 -0.24 2.01 5.30
C LEU A 216 -1.08 2.13 6.58
N ILE A 217 -1.39 3.35 7.02
CA ILE A 217 -2.31 3.59 8.14
C ILE A 217 -3.71 3.05 7.81
N LEU A 218 -4.25 3.34 6.63
CA LEU A 218 -5.56 2.83 6.21
C LEU A 218 -5.58 1.29 6.16
N LEU A 219 -4.52 0.67 5.66
CA LEU A 219 -4.35 -0.78 5.67
C LEU A 219 -4.35 -1.34 7.11
N ILE A 220 -3.66 -0.69 8.04
CA ILE A 220 -3.68 -1.07 9.47
C ILE A 220 -5.10 -0.93 10.04
N VAL A 221 -5.81 0.17 9.70
CA VAL A 221 -7.20 0.38 10.13
C VAL A 221 -8.11 -0.73 9.59
N TYR A 222 -7.95 -1.14 8.34
CA TYR A 222 -8.68 -2.28 7.77
C TYR A 222 -8.36 -3.59 8.52
N MET A 223 -7.08 -3.88 8.80
CA MET A 223 -6.68 -5.09 9.54
C MET A 223 -7.18 -5.11 10.99
N LEU A 224 -7.32 -3.95 11.62
CA LEU A 224 -7.78 -3.81 13.01
C LEU A 224 -9.25 -3.38 13.11
N ALA A 225 -10.03 -3.43 12.02
CA ALA A 225 -11.38 -2.89 11.98
C ALA A 225 -12.28 -3.45 13.10
N ASP A 226 -12.35 -4.78 13.26
CA ASP A 226 -13.12 -5.44 14.32
C ASP A 226 -12.72 -5.02 15.74
N TRP A 227 -11.41 -4.84 15.96
CA TRP A 227 -10.88 -4.40 17.25
C TRP A 227 -11.24 -2.94 17.54
N ILE A 228 -11.19 -2.07 16.53
CA ILE A 228 -11.56 -0.66 16.65
C ILE A 228 -13.06 -0.53 16.93
N ILE A 229 -13.91 -1.28 16.24
CA ILE A 229 -15.37 -1.29 16.45
C ILE A 229 -15.71 -1.72 17.87
N SER A 230 -15.01 -2.75 18.38
CA SER A 230 -15.19 -3.24 19.76
C SER A 230 -14.79 -2.19 20.82
N ALA A 231 -13.77 -1.37 20.54
CA ALA A 231 -13.29 -0.34 21.45
C ALA A 231 -14.08 0.99 21.34
N LEU A 232 -14.54 1.34 20.14
CA LEU A 232 -15.29 2.55 19.85
C LEU A 232 -16.55 2.22 19.00
N PRO A 233 -17.69 1.92 19.63
CA PRO A 233 -18.93 1.60 18.92
C PRO A 233 -19.46 2.77 18.08
N ALA A 234 -19.10 4.02 18.42
CA ALA A 234 -19.47 5.19 17.63
C ALA A 234 -18.84 5.20 16.22
N ALA A 235 -17.76 4.44 15.99
CA ALA A 235 -17.06 4.39 14.72
C ALA A 235 -17.56 3.27 13.78
N GLU A 236 -18.53 2.47 14.21
CA GLU A 236 -19.04 1.30 13.49
C GLU A 236 -19.52 1.62 12.06
N GLY A 237 -20.37 2.63 11.90
CA GLY A 237 -20.92 3.03 10.60
C GLY A 237 -19.84 3.35 9.54
N PRO A 238 -18.95 4.34 9.77
CA PRO A 238 -17.93 4.70 8.79
C PRO A 238 -16.88 3.59 8.58
N LEU A 239 -16.52 2.82 9.61
CA LEU A 239 -15.60 1.69 9.43
C LEU A 239 -16.20 0.59 8.56
N ASN A 240 -17.45 0.20 8.80
CA ASN A 240 -18.12 -0.81 7.97
C ASN A 240 -18.23 -0.36 6.52
N SER A 241 -18.60 0.89 6.26
CA SER A 241 -18.65 1.42 4.89
C SER A 241 -17.27 1.37 4.21
N TYR A 242 -16.19 1.65 4.95
CA TYR A 242 -14.84 1.57 4.43
C TYR A 242 -14.42 0.12 4.12
N THR A 243 -14.65 -0.83 5.04
CA THR A 243 -14.30 -2.23 4.83
C THR A 243 -15.08 -2.85 3.69
N ASP A 244 -16.37 -2.53 3.55
CA ASP A 244 -17.23 -3.01 2.46
C ASP A 244 -16.68 -2.61 1.08
N ILE A 245 -16.23 -1.36 0.93
CA ILE A 245 -15.63 -0.87 -0.31
C ILE A 245 -14.33 -1.61 -0.63
N VAL A 246 -13.49 -1.85 0.39
CA VAL A 246 -12.23 -2.58 0.23
C VAL A 246 -12.51 -4.05 -0.16
N ASP A 247 -13.49 -4.68 0.47
CA ASP A 247 -13.86 -6.07 0.20
C ASP A 247 -14.46 -6.23 -1.19
N GLU A 248 -15.33 -5.31 -1.62
CA GLU A 248 -15.86 -5.30 -2.98
C GLU A 248 -14.76 -5.13 -4.03
N GLY A 249 -13.81 -4.23 -3.77
CA GLY A 249 -12.63 -4.05 -4.63
C GLY A 249 -11.74 -5.29 -4.68
N ARG A 250 -11.57 -6.00 -3.55
CA ARG A 250 -10.81 -7.25 -3.48
C ARG A 250 -11.51 -8.36 -4.28
N LEU A 251 -12.80 -8.56 -4.06
CA LEU A 251 -13.58 -9.58 -4.77
C LEU A 251 -13.61 -9.33 -6.28
N TRP A 252 -13.69 -8.06 -6.69
CA TRP A 252 -13.55 -7.67 -8.08
C TRP A 252 -12.18 -8.05 -8.65
N LEU A 253 -11.09 -7.77 -7.93
CA LEU A 253 -9.73 -8.11 -8.36
C LEU A 253 -9.54 -9.63 -8.46
N ASP A 254 -10.05 -10.38 -7.48
CA ASP A 254 -10.01 -11.84 -7.46
C ASP A 254 -10.73 -12.42 -8.70
N GLY A 255 -11.90 -11.87 -9.05
CA GLY A 255 -12.63 -12.24 -10.26
C GLY A 255 -11.86 -11.95 -11.55
N GLN A 256 -11.15 -10.82 -11.62
CA GLN A 256 -10.29 -10.49 -12.77
C GLN A 256 -9.10 -11.44 -12.90
N VAL A 257 -8.50 -11.85 -11.79
CA VAL A 257 -7.39 -12.83 -11.77
C VAL A 257 -7.87 -14.20 -12.22
N GLU A 258 -9.06 -14.62 -11.80
CA GLU A 258 -9.66 -15.88 -12.23
C GLU A 258 -10.01 -15.86 -13.72
N ALA A 259 -10.65 -14.80 -14.21
CA ALA A 259 -10.92 -14.63 -15.64
C ALA A 259 -9.64 -14.63 -16.49
N LEU A 260 -8.57 -13.98 -16.00
CA LEU A 260 -7.28 -14.00 -16.66
C LEU A 260 -6.67 -15.41 -16.68
N ARG A 261 -6.73 -16.14 -15.57
CA ARG A 261 -6.27 -17.53 -15.49
C ARG A 261 -7.02 -18.42 -16.49
N ASP A 262 -8.34 -18.31 -16.55
CA ASP A 262 -9.18 -19.09 -17.47
C ASP A 262 -8.90 -18.75 -18.93
N SER A 263 -8.63 -17.48 -19.24
CA SER A 263 -8.22 -17.06 -20.58
C SER A 263 -6.87 -17.66 -21.00
N MET A 264 -5.92 -17.81 -20.07
CA MET A 264 -4.64 -18.46 -20.33
C MET A 264 -4.81 -19.98 -20.48
N GLN A 265 -5.62 -20.61 -19.63
CA GLN A 265 -5.89 -22.04 -19.69
C GLN A 265 -6.58 -22.44 -21.01
N SER A 266 -7.59 -21.67 -21.44
CA SER A 266 -8.28 -21.90 -22.70
C SER A 266 -7.39 -21.65 -23.92
N ALA A 267 -6.49 -20.66 -23.87
CA ALA A 267 -5.50 -20.45 -24.92
C ALA A 267 -4.48 -21.60 -25.03
N VAL A 268 -4.19 -22.30 -23.92
CA VAL A 268 -3.35 -23.50 -23.93
C VAL A 268 -4.13 -24.71 -24.45
N ASP A 269 -5.39 -24.88 -24.06
CA ASP A 269 -6.26 -25.99 -24.50
C ASP A 269 -6.52 -25.95 -26.02
N GLU A 270 -6.69 -24.76 -26.61
CA GLU A 270 -6.88 -24.59 -28.06
C GLU A 270 -5.63 -24.98 -28.89
N THR A 271 -4.46 -25.12 -28.26
CA THR A 271 -3.23 -25.59 -28.93
C THR A 271 -3.03 -27.11 -28.87
N VAL A 272 -3.91 -27.86 -28.20
CA VAL A 272 -3.85 -29.33 -28.11
C VAL A 272 -4.89 -29.95 -29.06
N PRO A 273 -4.49 -30.54 -30.20
CA PRO A 273 -5.44 -31.19 -31.09
C PRO A 273 -6.04 -32.46 -30.43
N PRO A 274 -7.36 -32.67 -30.53
CA PRO A 274 -7.99 -33.90 -30.04
C PRO A 274 -7.84 -35.02 -31.08
N ASP A 275 -6.65 -35.63 -31.18
CA ASP A 275 -6.55 -37.08 -31.49
C ASP A 275 -5.12 -37.60 -31.39
N ALA A 276 -4.88 -38.45 -30.40
CA ALA A 276 -4.00 -39.61 -30.52
C ALA A 276 -4.39 -40.63 -29.43
N THR A 277 -5.45 -41.39 -29.74
CA THR A 277 -5.61 -42.83 -29.44
C THR A 277 -5.55 -43.24 -27.95
N ASP A 278 -6.69 -43.53 -27.33
CA ASP A 278 -7.24 -44.89 -27.26
C ASP A 278 -6.26 -45.99 -27.72
N THR A 279 -5.61 -46.67 -26.77
CA THR A 279 -5.18 -48.05 -26.96
C THR A 279 -5.30 -48.77 -25.63
N THR A 280 -6.45 -49.43 -25.48
CA THR A 280 -6.63 -50.68 -24.75
C THR A 280 -5.37 -51.55 -24.84
N VAL A 281 -4.68 -51.78 -23.72
CA VAL A 281 -3.76 -52.94 -23.55
C VAL A 281 -3.96 -53.52 -22.16
N GLU A 282 -4.85 -54.51 -22.12
CA GLU A 282 -4.79 -55.63 -21.19
C GLU A 282 -3.49 -56.43 -21.47
N PRO A 283 -2.72 -56.84 -20.45
CA PRO A 283 -1.91 -58.03 -20.58
C PRO A 283 -2.43 -59.12 -19.65
N THR A 284 -2.92 -60.16 -20.29
CA THR A 284 -2.94 -61.53 -19.80
C THR A 284 -1.50 -61.97 -19.51
N GLU A 285 -1.22 -62.38 -18.27
CA GLU A 285 -0.03 -63.19 -17.96
C GLU A 285 -0.48 -64.42 -17.17
N THR A 286 -0.73 -65.49 -17.93
CA THR A 286 -0.87 -66.87 -17.43
C THR A 286 0.44 -67.60 -17.60
N ASP A 287 0.86 -68.22 -16.49
CA ASP A 287 1.42 -69.56 -16.34
C ASP A 287 2.93 -69.85 -16.32
N ASP A 288 3.20 -70.89 -15.52
CA ASP A 288 4.37 -71.76 -15.37
C ASP A 288 5.61 -71.26 -14.55
N THR A 289 6.17 -71.97 -13.56
CA THR A 289 5.83 -73.28 -12.95
C THR A 289 6.76 -73.66 -11.77
N THR A 290 6.38 -74.73 -11.06
CA THR A 290 7.07 -75.56 -10.01
C THR A 290 7.23 -74.97 -8.60
N ALA A 291 6.56 -75.44 -7.54
CA ALA A 291 6.36 -76.78 -6.96
C ALA A 291 7.64 -77.43 -6.38
N THR A 292 7.65 -77.66 -5.04
CA THR A 292 8.20 -78.78 -4.22
C THR A 292 8.42 -78.24 -2.78
N GLU A 293 7.50 -78.39 -1.82
CA GLU A 293 7.24 -79.54 -0.92
C GLU A 293 8.22 -79.72 0.26
N SER A 294 7.64 -79.98 1.46
CA SER A 294 8.18 -80.59 2.69
C SER A 294 9.02 -79.74 3.68
N ASN A 295 8.39 -79.24 4.76
CA ASN A 295 8.17 -79.92 6.06
C ASN A 295 7.67 -78.91 7.12
#